data_AF-A0A6G3LNC4-F1
#
_entry.id   AF-A0A6G3LNC4-F1
#
_cell.length_a   1.000
_cell.length_b   1.000
_cell.length_c   1.000
_cell.angle_alpha   90.00
_cell.angle_beta   90.00
_cell.angle_gamma   90.00
#
_symmetry.space_group_name_H-M   'P 1'
#
loop_
_entity.id
_entity.type
_entity.pdbx_description
1 polymer ?
#
loop_
_entity_poly.entity_id
_entity_poly.type
_entity_poly.pdbx_seq_one_letter_code
_entity_poly.pdbx_strand_id
1 'polypeptide(L)'
;MGITLSELKGKNVYTQDARRIGEIIDFGFKIGETTPFFVVRTPSGKPLEIPWSSVAAAKDIVLLKPDFQVPEDLLVQPAMPVATPQTTQAQPAQQPRFGIFKKSEQKICPYCGKPATWIPQYQRWYCYNCQKYID
;
A
#
# COMPACT_ATOMS: atom_id res chain seq x y z
N MET A 1 16.34 18.93 -17.54
CA MET A 1 16.26 17.45 -17.65
C MET A 1 15.00 17.03 -16.92
N GLY A 2 13.97 16.61 -17.65
CA GLY A 2 12.74 16.08 -17.04
C GLY A 2 12.94 14.62 -16.69
N ILE A 3 12.47 14.20 -15.52
CA ILE A 3 12.44 12.80 -15.13
C ILE A 3 11.04 12.30 -15.46
N THR A 4 10.94 11.23 -16.24
CA THR A 4 9.63 10.67 -16.58
C THR A 4 9.16 9.70 -15.49
N LEU A 5 7.85 9.63 -15.31
CA LEU A 5 7.23 8.73 -14.34
C LEU A 5 7.61 7.26 -14.56
N SER A 6 7.69 6.86 -15.83
CA SER A 6 8.05 5.50 -16.24
C SER A 6 9.47 5.12 -15.80
N GLU A 7 10.37 6.10 -15.67
CA GLU A 7 11.73 5.87 -15.19
C GLU A 7 11.79 5.72 -13.66
N LEU A 8 10.80 6.23 -12.92
CA LEU A 8 10.75 6.19 -11.46
C LEU A 8 9.92 5.03 -10.91
N LYS A 9 8.90 4.56 -11.63
CA LYS A 9 8.08 3.42 -11.19
C LYS A 9 8.96 2.15 -11.13
N GLY A 10 8.95 1.48 -9.98
CA GLY A 10 9.80 0.30 -9.71
C GLY A 10 11.20 0.61 -9.21
N LYS A 11 11.56 1.89 -9.02
CA LYS A 11 12.85 2.26 -8.41
C LYS A 11 12.81 2.15 -6.90
N ASN A 12 13.97 1.84 -6.33
CA ASN A 12 14.14 1.75 -4.88
C ASN A 12 14.40 3.14 -4.29
N VAL A 13 13.73 3.41 -3.17
CA VAL A 13 13.89 4.66 -2.40
C VAL A 13 14.80 4.39 -1.20
N TYR A 14 15.79 5.26 -1.01
CA TYR A 14 16.76 5.16 0.08
C TYR A 14 16.81 6.46 0.88
N THR A 15 17.08 6.34 2.17
CA THR A 15 17.47 7.48 3.01
C THR A 15 18.94 7.85 2.76
N GLN A 16 19.38 9.00 3.29
CA GLN A 16 20.78 9.40 3.23
C GLN A 16 21.71 8.43 3.99
N ASP A 17 21.17 7.66 4.94
CA ASP A 17 21.88 6.63 5.70
C ASP A 17 22.01 5.29 4.95
N ALA A 18 21.78 5.29 3.63
CA ALA A 18 21.76 4.10 2.77
C ALA A 18 20.73 3.03 3.19
N ARG A 19 19.70 3.39 3.97
CA ARG A 19 18.62 2.48 4.37
C ARG A 19 17.54 2.46 3.30
N ARG A 20 17.20 1.25 2.81
CA ARG A 20 16.14 1.03 1.82
C ARG A 20 14.76 1.16 2.47
N ILE A 21 13.94 2.08 1.98
CA ILE A 21 12.58 2.33 2.47
C ILE A 21 11.56 1.45 1.75
N GLY A 22 11.74 1.24 0.43
CA GLY A 22 10.80 0.49 -0.38
C GLY A 22 10.91 0.78 -1.87
N GLU A 23 9.88 0.41 -2.61
CA GLU A 23 9.78 0.55 -4.06
C GLU A 23 8.66 1.53 -4.45
N ILE A 24 8.91 2.43 -5.40
CA ILE A 24 7.91 3.39 -5.88
C ILE A 24 6.86 2.64 -6.71
N ILE A 25 5.64 2.57 -6.21
CA ILE A 25 4.51 1.92 -6.90
C ILE A 25 3.68 2.91 -7.70
N ASP A 26 3.57 4.16 -7.22
CA ASP A 26 2.77 5.15 -7.89
C ASP A 26 3.15 6.60 -7.56
N PHE A 27 2.54 7.52 -8.30
CA PHE A 27 2.60 8.95 -8.03
C PHE A 27 1.19 9.53 -7.92
N GLY A 28 1.04 10.53 -7.07
CA GLY A 28 -0.21 11.26 -6.89
C GLY A 28 0.04 12.75 -6.83
N PHE A 29 -1.02 13.51 -6.99
CA PHE A 29 -1.06 14.94 -6.73
C PHE A 29 -2.40 15.25 -6.05
N LYS A 30 -2.40 16.14 -5.07
CA LYS A 30 -3.65 16.60 -4.45
C LYS A 30 -4.19 17.75 -5.27
N ILE A 31 -5.46 17.68 -5.65
CA ILE A 31 -6.12 18.74 -6.44
C ILE A 31 -6.21 19.98 -5.54
N GLY A 32 -5.52 21.05 -5.92
CA GLY A 32 -5.38 22.27 -5.10
C GLY A 32 -3.97 22.46 -4.50
N GLU A 33 -3.10 21.45 -4.60
CA GLU A 33 -1.69 21.52 -4.16
C GLU A 33 -0.78 21.30 -5.38
N THR A 34 0.17 22.21 -5.62
CA THR A 34 1.10 22.12 -6.77
C THR A 34 2.19 21.07 -6.57
N THR A 35 2.28 20.47 -5.37
CA THR A 35 3.36 19.55 -5.01
C THR A 35 2.94 18.10 -5.25
N PRO A 36 3.61 17.35 -6.14
CA PRO A 36 3.34 15.93 -6.32
C PRO A 36 3.88 15.12 -5.13
N PHE A 37 3.30 13.94 -4.91
CA PHE A 37 3.76 12.97 -3.91
C PHE A 37 3.93 11.58 -4.55
N PHE A 38 4.81 10.78 -3.99
CA PHE A 38 5.04 9.40 -4.37
C PHE A 38 4.39 8.45 -3.38
N VAL A 39 3.92 7.33 -3.90
CA VAL A 39 3.46 6.21 -3.08
C VAL A 39 4.53 5.12 -3.16
N VAL A 40 5.14 4.83 -2.02
CA VAL A 40 6.20 3.83 -1.88
C VAL A 40 5.64 2.62 -1.14
N ARG A 41 5.82 1.43 -1.71
CA ARG A 41 5.53 0.17 -1.03
C ARG A 41 6.68 -0.16 -0.10
N THR A 42 6.43 -0.05 1.20
CA THR A 42 7.38 -0.50 2.22
C THR A 42 7.41 -2.04 2.29
N PRO A 43 8.52 -2.63 2.77
CA PRO A 43 8.61 -4.08 3.04
C PRO A 43 7.51 -4.57 3.99
N SER A 44 7.06 -3.71 4.91
CA SER A 44 5.96 -3.96 5.84
C SER A 44 4.58 -4.01 5.17
N GLY A 45 4.50 -3.78 3.86
CA GLY A 45 3.27 -3.83 3.07
C GLY A 45 2.37 -2.59 3.18
N LYS A 46 2.73 -1.61 4.02
CA LYS A 46 2.01 -0.34 4.16
C LYS A 46 2.44 0.65 3.07
N PRO A 47 1.51 1.36 2.41
CA PRO A 47 1.83 2.44 1.48
C PRO A 47 2.36 3.65 2.26
N LEU A 48 3.52 4.14 1.88
CA LEU A 48 4.15 5.35 2.45
C LEU A 48 4.08 6.47 1.42
N GLU A 49 3.44 7.58 1.79
CA GLU A 49 3.34 8.77 0.94
C GLU A 49 4.53 9.70 1.21
N ILE A 50 5.29 10.02 0.16
CA ILE A 50 6.49 10.86 0.25
C ILE A 50 6.31 12.08 -0.65
N PRO A 51 6.30 13.31 -0.11
CA PRO A 51 6.24 14.53 -0.92
C PRO A 51 7.48 14.65 -1.82
N TRP A 52 7.30 15.11 -3.05
CA TRP A 52 8.42 15.36 -3.97
C TRP A 52 9.44 16.35 -3.40
N SER A 53 9.01 17.32 -2.60
CA SER A 53 9.88 18.28 -1.92
C SER A 53 10.97 17.62 -1.05
N SER A 54 10.68 16.43 -0.55
CA SER A 54 11.57 15.64 0.31
C SER A 54 12.57 14.80 -0.50
N VAL A 55 12.48 14.80 -1.84
CA VAL A 55 13.47 14.14 -2.70
C VAL A 55 14.66 15.08 -2.92
N ALA A 56 15.84 14.63 -2.51
CA ALA A 56 17.11 15.33 -2.70
C ALA A 56 17.68 15.10 -4.10
N ALA A 57 17.53 13.88 -4.64
CA ALA A 57 17.96 13.52 -5.98
C ALA A 57 17.11 12.37 -6.53
N ALA A 58 16.80 12.43 -7.82
CA ALA A 58 16.13 11.36 -8.56
C ALA A 58 16.86 11.15 -9.89
N LYS A 59 17.55 10.02 -10.02
CA LYS A 59 18.11 9.50 -11.28
C LYS A 59 17.80 7.99 -11.33
N ASP A 60 18.77 7.14 -11.05
CA ASP A 60 18.57 5.69 -10.94
C ASP A 60 18.08 5.24 -9.56
N ILE A 61 18.23 6.11 -8.56
CA ILE A 61 17.88 5.92 -7.15
C ILE A 61 17.27 7.23 -6.63
N VAL A 62 16.23 7.13 -5.80
CA VAL A 62 15.61 8.29 -5.13
C VAL A 62 16.19 8.42 -3.73
N LEU A 63 16.90 9.53 -3.48
CA LEU A 63 17.42 9.89 -2.16
C LEU A 63 16.51 10.92 -1.50
N LEU A 64 16.17 10.71 -0.24
CA LEU A 64 15.44 11.68 0.56
C LEU A 64 16.36 12.73 1.21
N LYS A 65 15.79 13.89 1.53
CA LYS A 65 16.40 14.93 2.38
C LYS A 65 16.37 14.50 3.86
N PRO A 66 17.32 14.98 4.70
CA PRO A 66 17.49 14.54 6.08
C PRO A 66 16.31 14.88 7.02
N ASP A 67 15.48 15.85 6.63
CA ASP A 67 14.36 16.32 7.45
C ASP A 67 13.11 15.42 7.33
N PHE A 68 13.11 14.42 6.43
CA PHE A 68 11.98 13.51 6.29
C PHE A 68 12.00 12.44 7.38
N GLN A 69 11.29 12.72 8.48
CA GLN A 69 11.02 11.78 9.57
C GLN A 69 10.09 10.67 9.05
N VAL A 70 10.66 9.51 8.68
CA VAL A 70 9.86 8.29 8.49
C VAL A 70 9.25 7.94 9.85
N PRO A 71 7.91 7.85 9.98
CA PRO A 71 7.30 7.52 11.26
C PRO A 71 7.82 6.17 11.76
N GLU A 72 8.55 6.20 12.88
CA GLU A 72 9.19 5.02 13.50
C GLU A 72 8.17 3.90 13.82
N ASP A 73 6.87 4.23 13.92
CA ASP A 73 5.74 3.31 14.07
C ASP A 73 5.61 2.26 12.94
N LEU A 74 6.20 2.53 11.77
CA LEU A 74 6.24 1.59 10.64
C LEU A 74 7.45 0.64 10.70
N LEU A 75 8.45 0.96 11.52
CA LEU A 75 9.69 0.20 11.73
C LEU A 75 9.69 -0.57 13.07
N VAL A 76 8.84 -0.19 14.01
CA VAL A 76 8.65 -0.90 15.29
C VAL A 76 7.73 -2.09 15.07
N GLN A 77 8.29 -3.30 15.16
CA GLN A 77 7.50 -4.50 15.43
C GLN A 77 6.70 -4.23 16.72
N PRO A 78 5.38 -4.52 16.77
CA PRO A 78 4.63 -4.35 18.01
C PRO A 78 5.37 -5.12 19.10
N ALA A 79 5.84 -4.37 20.11
CA ALA A 79 6.41 -4.96 21.31
C ALA A 79 5.37 -5.95 21.83
N MET A 80 5.73 -7.23 21.83
CA MET A 80 4.90 -8.27 22.38
C MET A 80 4.50 -7.83 23.79
N PRO A 81 3.20 -7.76 24.12
CA PRO A 81 2.82 -7.51 25.50
C PRO A 81 3.39 -8.67 26.33
N VAL A 82 4.30 -8.32 27.24
CA VAL A 82 4.83 -9.21 28.26
C VAL A 82 3.64 -9.89 28.92
N ALA A 83 3.64 -11.22 28.85
CA ALA A 83 2.57 -12.07 29.35
C ALA A 83 2.25 -11.74 30.81
N THR A 84 1.12 -11.10 31.06
CA THR A 84 0.43 -11.22 32.34
C THR A 84 -0.08 -12.65 32.47
N PRO A 85 0.20 -13.38 33.57
CA PRO A 85 -0.34 -14.72 33.78
C PRO A 85 -1.86 -14.60 33.99
N GLN A 86 -2.63 -14.86 32.93
CA GLN A 86 -4.08 -14.93 33.00
C GLN A 86 -4.47 -16.27 33.60
N THR A 87 -4.87 -16.22 34.87
CA THR A 87 -5.60 -17.27 35.56
C THR A 87 -6.86 -17.66 34.80
N THR A 88 -7.00 -18.97 34.63
CA THR A 88 -8.09 -19.73 34.02
C THR A 88 -9.46 -19.33 34.56
N GLN A 89 -10.35 -18.86 33.68
CA GLN A 89 -11.80 -19.01 33.87
C GLN A 89 -12.40 -19.58 32.59
N ALA A 90 -12.95 -20.78 32.72
CA ALA A 90 -13.59 -21.53 31.66
C ALA A 90 -14.85 -20.81 31.15
N GLN A 91 -14.90 -20.54 29.85
CA GLN A 91 -16.12 -20.20 29.15
C GLN A 91 -16.38 -21.20 28.01
N PRO A 92 -17.64 -21.62 27.77
CA PRO A 92 -17.96 -22.87 27.11
C PRO A 92 -17.77 -22.79 25.58
N ALA A 93 -17.38 -23.92 25.01
CA ALA A 93 -17.16 -24.12 23.58
C ALA A 93 -18.38 -23.72 22.72
N GLN A 94 -18.21 -22.67 21.92
CA GLN A 94 -18.90 -22.51 20.64
C GLN A 94 -17.84 -22.19 19.57
N GLN A 95 -17.35 -23.23 18.92
CA GLN A 95 -16.62 -23.10 17.66
C GLN A 95 -17.62 -22.92 16.52
N PRO A 96 -17.44 -21.90 15.66
CA PRO A 96 -17.66 -22.05 14.24
C PRO A 96 -16.29 -22.29 13.58
N ARG A 97 -16.12 -23.57 13.26
CA ARG A 97 -15.28 -24.18 12.24
C ARG A 97 -14.64 -23.19 11.25
N PHE A 98 -13.31 -23.26 11.21
CA PHE A 98 -12.46 -23.11 10.03
C PHE A 98 -12.94 -22.11 8.98
N GLY A 99 -12.34 -20.91 8.98
CA GLY A 99 -12.42 -19.95 7.89
C GLY A 99 -11.83 -20.52 6.61
N ILE A 100 -12.62 -21.33 5.92
CA ILE A 100 -12.42 -21.74 4.54
C ILE A 100 -12.32 -20.44 3.75
N PHE A 101 -11.14 -20.22 3.19
CA PHE A 101 -10.83 -19.36 2.05
C PHE A 101 -11.95 -18.36 1.71
N LYS A 102 -11.74 -17.07 2.01
CA LYS A 102 -12.52 -16.01 1.37
C LYS A 102 -12.35 -16.16 -0.13
N LYS A 103 -13.24 -16.91 -0.77
CA LYS A 103 -13.49 -16.85 -2.21
C LYS A 103 -13.89 -15.41 -2.43
N SER A 104 -12.95 -14.62 -2.94
CA SER A 104 -13.26 -13.40 -3.65
C SER A 104 -14.28 -13.81 -4.71
N GLU A 105 -15.55 -13.51 -4.47
CA GLU A 105 -16.60 -13.52 -5.48
C GLU A 105 -16.00 -12.75 -6.65
N GLN A 106 -15.63 -13.38 -7.76
CA GLN A 106 -15.03 -12.69 -8.90
C GLN A 106 -16.13 -12.65 -9.95
N LYS A 107 -16.93 -11.57 -9.95
CA LYS A 107 -17.98 -11.41 -10.96
C LYS A 107 -17.32 -11.35 -12.33
N ILE A 108 -17.76 -12.16 -13.28
CA ILE A 108 -17.23 -12.14 -14.64
C ILE A 108 -17.93 -11.05 -15.43
N CYS A 109 -17.17 -10.26 -16.19
CA CYS A 109 -17.72 -9.23 -17.06
C CYS A 109 -18.48 -9.86 -18.24
N PRO A 110 -19.77 -9.54 -18.45
CA PRO A 110 -20.59 -10.13 -19.53
C PRO A 110 -20.18 -9.65 -20.93
N TYR A 111 -19.33 -8.62 -21.03
CA TYR A 111 -18.92 -8.03 -22.30
C TYR A 111 -17.61 -8.59 -22.85
N CYS A 112 -16.73 -9.10 -21.97
CA CYS A 112 -15.43 -9.63 -22.39
C CYS A 112 -15.06 -10.96 -21.72
N GLY A 113 -15.91 -11.49 -20.84
CA GLY A 113 -15.67 -12.75 -20.13
C GLY A 113 -14.52 -12.71 -19.11
N LYS A 114 -13.95 -11.54 -18.83
CA LYS A 114 -12.83 -11.38 -17.89
C LYS A 114 -13.30 -11.11 -16.46
N PRO A 115 -12.50 -11.48 -15.44
CA PRO A 115 -12.85 -11.19 -14.05
C PRO A 115 -12.92 -9.68 -13.82
N ALA A 116 -14.01 -9.27 -13.19
CA ALA A 116 -14.22 -7.92 -12.70
C ALA A 116 -13.65 -7.78 -11.29
N THR A 117 -13.28 -6.56 -10.92
CA THR A 117 -12.81 -6.24 -9.58
C THR A 117 -13.90 -5.48 -8.83
N TRP A 118 -14.14 -5.86 -7.58
CA TRP A 118 -15.06 -5.15 -6.70
C TRP A 118 -14.40 -3.89 -6.16
N ILE A 119 -15.07 -2.74 -6.29
CA ILE A 119 -14.66 -1.51 -5.63
C ILE A 119 -15.55 -1.28 -4.41
N PRO A 120 -15.03 -1.48 -3.18
CA PRO A 120 -15.84 -1.39 -1.95
C PRO A 120 -16.35 0.03 -1.70
N GLN A 121 -15.66 1.05 -2.21
CA GLN A 121 -16.03 2.46 -2.03
C GLN A 121 -17.37 2.82 -2.71
N TYR A 122 -17.69 2.18 -3.83
CA TYR A 122 -18.91 2.43 -4.60
C TYR A 122 -19.86 1.23 -4.63
N GLN A 123 -19.45 0.12 -4.01
CA GLN A 123 -20.15 -1.16 -4.03
C GLN A 123 -20.54 -1.59 -5.45
N ARG A 124 -19.61 -1.44 -6.40
CA ARG A 124 -19.80 -1.75 -7.83
C ARG A 124 -18.67 -2.60 -8.35
N TRP A 125 -18.97 -3.43 -9.34
CA TRP A 125 -17.98 -4.17 -10.10
C TRP A 125 -17.42 -3.29 -11.22
N TYR A 126 -16.13 -3.36 -11.47
CA TYR A 126 -15.49 -2.67 -12.58
C TYR A 126 -14.65 -3.64 -13.39
N CYS A 127 -14.77 -3.55 -14.71
CA CYS A 127 -13.94 -4.30 -15.63
C CYS A 127 -12.83 -3.40 -16.16
N TYR A 128 -11.57 -3.71 -15.84
CA TYR A 128 -10.41 -2.99 -16.39
C TYR A 128 -10.20 -3.20 -17.89
N ASN A 129 -10.75 -4.27 -18.47
CA ASN A 129 -10.61 -4.54 -19.90
C ASN A 129 -11.58 -3.69 -20.72
N CYS A 130 -12.83 -3.60 -20.28
CA CYS A 130 -13.85 -2.76 -20.91
C CYS A 130 -13.89 -1.33 -20.36
N GLN A 131 -13.06 -1.02 -19.35
CA GLN A 131 -13.00 0.24 -18.60
C GLN A 131 -14.37 0.77 -18.14
N LYS A 132 -15.26 -0.14 -17.75
CA LYS A 132 -16.64 0.20 -17.38
C LYS A 132 -17.11 -0.55 -16.15
N TYR A 133 -18.06 0.07 -15.48
CA TYR A 133 -18.77 -0.55 -14.38
C TYR A 133 -19.74 -1.61 -14.88
N ILE A 134 -19.93 -2.62 -14.05
CA ILE A 134 -20.81 -3.74 -14.25
C ILE A 134 -21.72 -3.76 -13.03
N ASP A 135 -23.02 -3.76 -13.28
CA ASP A 135 -24.02 -3.88 -12.23
C ASP A 135 -24.37 -5.35 -12.00
#